data_AF-A0A1C5EJY9-F1
#
_entry.id   AF-A0A1C5EJY9-F1
#
_cell.length_a   1.000
_cell.length_b   1.000
_cell.length_c   1.000
_cell.angle_alpha   90.00
_cell.angle_beta   90.00
_cell.angle_gamma   90.00
#
_symmetry.space_group_name_H-M   'P 1'
#
loop_
_entity.id
_entity.type
_entity.pdbx_description
1 polymer ?
#
loop_
_entity_poly.entity_id
_entity_poly.type
_entity_poly.pdbx_seq_one_letter_code
_entity_poly.pdbx_strand_id
1 'polypeptide(L)'
;MRQLTNLGWADTPFGPSTRPVQRTTLYLGAMAMLWGDDGGDPVIMGASLVVLPVHRTRSRPVSVGLVNFGYRVMLPEEPGDNEQILTEIDNILVQGRRDAQVIAWHGGGDDLHVLRQLPRPEGAARAAGVNSVAEAWTDRSVRARGIVRFIDTAHDLEPFGLISHTAKEHGLVALPEFAGGREQAAAQAACEELLLGGLEDGTAESMAASVLCSAFTTALLGGKAAERLHWDGELIIRDAVAAVAWDIAPSVFNRTPEASSR
;
A
#
# COMPACT_ATOMS: atom_id res chain seq x y z
N MET A 1 3.63 -8.46 15.92
CA MET A 1 3.44 -7.79 14.61
C MET A 1 4.79 -7.51 13.99
N ARG A 2 5.00 -7.99 12.77
CA ARG A 2 6.22 -7.74 12.00
C ARG A 2 6.09 -6.42 11.22
N GLN A 3 7.07 -5.53 11.35
CA GLN A 3 7.14 -4.29 10.59
C GLN A 3 8.42 -4.24 9.75
N LEU A 4 8.28 -4.07 8.44
CA LEU A 4 9.38 -3.97 7.48
C LEU A 4 9.37 -2.57 6.86
N THR A 5 10.51 -1.89 6.87
CA THR A 5 10.65 -0.53 6.34
C THR A 5 12.09 -0.30 5.90
N ASN A 6 12.32 0.58 4.94
CA ASN A 6 13.68 1.02 4.65
C ASN A 6 14.08 2.19 5.56
N LEU A 7 15.22 2.08 6.23
CA LEU A 7 15.79 3.01 7.22
C LEU A 7 16.02 4.46 6.71
N GLY A 8 15.72 4.74 5.44
CA GLY A 8 15.92 6.04 4.81
C GLY A 8 14.78 7.04 5.01
N TRP A 9 13.66 6.64 5.62
CA TRP A 9 12.43 7.44 5.69
C TRP A 9 11.99 7.67 7.14
N ALA A 10 11.44 8.86 7.41
CA ALA A 10 11.02 9.23 8.77
C ALA A 10 9.84 8.36 9.23
N ASP A 11 9.81 8.03 10.53
CA ASP A 11 8.69 7.31 11.16
C ASP A 11 7.34 8.01 10.94
N THR A 12 7.39 9.33 10.73
CA THR A 12 6.27 10.18 10.33
C THR A 12 6.51 10.73 8.91
N PRO A 13 6.22 9.96 7.85
CA PRO A 13 6.64 10.28 6.49
C PRO A 13 6.01 11.57 5.94
N PHE A 14 4.90 12.01 6.54
CA PHE A 14 4.20 13.24 6.15
C PHE A 14 4.40 14.38 7.17
N GLY A 15 5.06 14.15 8.31
CA GLY A 15 5.21 15.16 9.36
C GLY A 15 6.22 16.27 9.04
N PRO A 16 6.21 17.39 9.80
CA PRO A 16 7.20 18.44 9.64
C PRO A 16 8.60 17.88 9.91
N SER A 17 9.48 17.96 8.92
CA SER A 17 10.89 17.62 9.10
C SER A 17 11.45 18.48 10.23
N THR A 18 12.09 17.88 11.23
CA THR A 18 12.79 18.58 12.33
C THR A 18 13.96 19.45 11.86
N ARG A 19 14.20 19.56 10.54
CA ARG A 19 15.29 20.31 9.93
C ARG A 19 14.79 21.68 9.44
N PRO A 20 15.21 22.79 10.06
CA PRO A 20 14.68 24.14 9.80
C PRO A 20 14.98 24.74 8.41
N VAL A 21 15.69 24.04 7.51
CA VAL A 21 16.19 24.63 6.24
C VAL A 21 15.85 23.77 5.01
N GLN A 22 15.20 22.62 5.15
CA GLN A 22 14.84 21.82 3.98
C GLN A 22 13.51 22.26 3.37
N ARG A 23 13.53 22.40 2.03
CA ARG A 23 12.32 22.62 1.22
C ARG A 23 11.35 21.47 1.50
N THR A 24 10.09 21.79 1.84
CA THR A 24 9.06 20.78 2.12
C THR A 24 8.90 19.86 0.91
N THR A 25 9.32 18.61 1.06
CA THR A 25 9.11 17.58 0.03
C THR A 25 7.62 17.23 0.03
N LEU A 26 7.03 17.17 -1.17
CA LEU A 26 5.64 16.76 -1.33
C LEU A 26 5.61 15.27 -1.60
N TYR A 27 4.69 14.57 -0.95
CA TYR A 27 4.60 13.12 -1.04
C TYR A 27 3.26 12.67 -1.57
N LEU A 28 3.32 11.64 -2.40
CA LEU A 28 2.19 10.76 -2.66
C LEU A 28 2.32 9.57 -1.71
N GLY A 29 1.30 9.32 -0.91
CA GLY A 29 1.14 8.09 -0.14
C GLY A 29 0.22 7.13 -0.89
N ALA A 30 0.53 5.84 -0.88
CA ALA A 30 -0.34 4.81 -1.44
C ALA A 30 -0.47 3.65 -0.47
N MET A 31 -1.71 3.21 -0.26
CA MET A 31 -2.03 2.09 0.63
C MET A 31 -2.44 0.86 -0.17
N ALA A 32 -2.11 -0.31 0.36
CA ALA A 32 -2.72 -1.57 -0.03
C ALA A 32 -2.90 -2.45 1.21
N MET A 33 -3.92 -3.30 1.18
CA MET A 33 -4.24 -4.26 2.24
C MET A 33 -4.52 -5.64 1.67
N LEU A 34 -4.18 -6.65 2.46
CA LEU A 34 -4.55 -8.05 2.27
C LEU A 34 -5.38 -8.50 3.44
N TRP A 35 -6.45 -9.22 3.14
CA TRP A 35 -7.43 -9.68 4.11
C TRP A 35 -7.53 -11.19 4.11
N GLY A 36 -7.70 -11.78 5.29
CA GLY A 36 -8.19 -13.14 5.51
C GLY A 36 -9.49 -13.12 6.31
N ASP A 37 -10.05 -14.30 6.56
CA ASP A 37 -11.28 -14.52 7.32
C ASP A 37 -11.07 -15.64 8.35
N ASP A 38 -11.33 -15.34 9.63
CA ASP A 38 -11.32 -16.26 10.78
C ASP A 38 -12.75 -16.74 11.10
N GLY A 39 -13.46 -17.25 10.10
CA GLY A 39 -14.79 -17.83 10.29
C GLY A 39 -15.90 -16.83 10.63
N GLY A 40 -15.73 -15.57 10.22
CA GLY A 40 -16.74 -14.51 10.35
C GLY A 40 -16.15 -13.13 10.60
N ASP A 41 -14.92 -13.06 11.11
CA ASP A 41 -14.21 -11.82 11.40
C ASP A 41 -13.05 -11.58 10.41
N PRO A 42 -12.93 -10.38 9.83
CA PRO A 42 -11.85 -10.07 8.90
C PRO A 42 -10.51 -9.91 9.62
N VAL A 43 -9.47 -10.56 9.07
CA VAL A 43 -8.10 -10.52 9.58
C VAL A 43 -7.20 -9.77 8.60
N ILE A 44 -6.39 -8.82 9.08
CA ILE A 44 -5.41 -8.12 8.26
C ILE A 44 -4.21 -9.04 8.07
N MET A 45 -4.05 -9.61 6.88
CA MET A 45 -2.92 -10.48 6.54
C MET A 45 -1.72 -9.71 5.99
N GLY A 46 -1.93 -8.44 5.63
CA GLY A 46 -0.86 -7.51 5.36
C GLY A 46 -1.39 -6.11 5.09
N ALA A 47 -0.62 -5.11 5.47
CA ALA A 47 -0.88 -3.72 5.12
C ALA A 47 0.43 -3.05 4.69
N SER A 48 0.37 -2.24 3.64
CA SER A 48 1.53 -1.50 3.17
C SER A 48 1.20 -0.06 2.85
N LEU A 49 2.12 0.82 3.24
CA LEU A 49 2.21 2.20 2.78
C LEU A 49 3.45 2.33 1.90
N VAL A 50 3.28 2.84 0.68
CA VAL A 50 4.37 3.35 -0.17
C VAL A 50 4.31 4.87 -0.22
N VAL A 51 5.48 5.51 -0.11
CA VAL A 51 5.63 6.95 -0.15
C VAL A 51 6.58 7.34 -1.28
N LEU A 52 6.07 8.11 -2.25
CA LEU A 52 6.82 8.59 -3.40
C LEU A 52 6.96 10.12 -3.37
N PRO A 53 8.17 10.67 -3.58
CA PRO A 53 8.35 12.10 -3.66
C PRO A 53 7.81 12.62 -5.00
N VAL A 54 6.85 13.54 -4.94
CA VAL A 54 6.22 14.14 -6.13
C VAL A 54 6.56 15.62 -6.25
N HIS A 55 6.47 16.15 -7.46
CA HIS A 55 6.56 17.60 -7.67
C HIS A 55 5.18 18.24 -7.50
N ARG A 56 5.10 19.53 -7.14
CA ARG A 56 3.82 20.22 -6.94
C ARG A 56 2.94 20.24 -8.19
N THR A 57 3.56 20.43 -9.35
CA THR A 57 2.87 20.72 -10.63
C THR A 57 3.41 19.95 -11.83
N ARG A 58 4.50 19.19 -11.68
CA ARG A 58 5.18 18.56 -12.82
C ARG A 58 5.10 17.05 -12.66
N SER A 59 5.00 16.36 -13.79
CA SER A 59 5.16 14.91 -13.81
C SER A 59 6.65 14.56 -13.72
N ARG A 60 6.98 13.51 -12.97
CA ARG A 60 8.35 12.98 -12.84
C ARG A 60 8.45 11.62 -13.51
N PRO A 61 9.56 11.34 -14.22
CA PRO A 61 9.77 10.02 -14.81
C PRO A 61 10.04 9.00 -13.70
N VAL A 62 9.51 7.80 -13.88
CA VAL A 62 9.78 6.63 -13.07
C VAL A 62 10.33 5.54 -14.00
N SER A 63 11.43 4.93 -13.58
CA SER A 63 12.01 3.75 -14.20
C SER A 63 12.73 2.95 -13.13
N VAL A 64 13.05 1.68 -13.39
CA VAL A 64 13.76 0.81 -12.42
C VAL A 64 15.05 1.47 -11.92
N GLY A 65 15.82 2.14 -12.79
CA GLY A 65 17.07 2.80 -12.40
C GLY A 65 16.90 4.14 -11.66
N LEU A 66 15.70 4.71 -11.63
CA LEU A 66 15.42 6.02 -11.01
C LEU A 66 14.48 5.91 -9.81
N VAL A 67 13.85 4.75 -9.61
CA VAL A 67 12.86 4.56 -8.56
C VAL A 67 13.54 4.61 -7.20
N ASN A 68 12.97 5.41 -6.32
CA ASN A 68 13.29 5.44 -4.91
C ASN A 68 12.02 5.81 -4.16
N PHE A 69 11.62 4.99 -3.20
CA PHE A 69 10.42 5.18 -2.41
C PHE A 69 10.66 4.76 -0.97
N GLY A 70 9.89 5.36 -0.07
CA GLY A 70 9.76 4.89 1.30
C GLY A 70 8.67 3.85 1.37
N TYR A 71 8.81 2.86 2.23
CA TYR A 71 7.72 1.93 2.49
C TYR A 71 7.62 1.55 3.96
N ARG A 72 6.43 1.16 4.36
CA ARG A 72 6.16 0.45 5.62
C ARG A 72 5.22 -0.70 5.30
N VAL A 73 5.66 -1.91 5.55
CA VAL A 73 4.87 -3.14 5.47
C VAL A 73 4.63 -3.63 6.89
N MET A 74 3.40 -4.01 7.18
CA MET A 74 2.95 -4.54 8.47
C MET A 74 2.28 -5.89 8.22
N LEU A 75 2.74 -6.92 8.94
CA LEU A 75 2.18 -8.26 8.89
C LEU A 75 1.85 -8.73 10.31
N PRO A 76 0.78 -9.52 10.48
CA PRO A 76 0.54 -10.21 11.74
C PRO A 76 1.61 -11.30 11.94
N GLU A 77 2.11 -11.44 13.16
CA GLU A 77 2.90 -12.59 13.62
C GLU A 77 2.04 -13.50 14.51
N GLU A 78 1.06 -12.90 15.19
CA GLU A 78 0.08 -13.57 16.03
C GLU A 78 -1.34 -13.07 15.70
N PRO A 79 -2.41 -13.87 15.93
CA PRO A 79 -3.79 -13.45 15.67
C PRO A 79 -4.20 -12.13 16.36
N GLY A 80 -3.59 -11.80 17.51
CA GLY A 80 -3.86 -10.57 18.26
C GLY A 80 -3.28 -9.28 17.64
N ASP A 81 -2.42 -9.38 16.62
CA ASP A 81 -1.73 -8.22 16.05
C ASP A 81 -2.62 -7.27 15.24
N ASN A 82 -3.84 -7.72 14.91
CA ASN A 82 -4.80 -6.98 14.10
C ASN A 82 -5.07 -5.56 14.65
N GLU A 83 -5.15 -5.42 15.97
CA GLU A 83 -5.37 -4.13 16.64
C GLU A 83 -4.16 -3.20 16.50
N GLN A 84 -2.94 -3.74 16.62
CA GLN A 84 -1.72 -2.98 16.49
C GLN A 84 -1.55 -2.46 15.05
N ILE A 85 -1.83 -3.31 14.06
CA ILE A 85 -1.82 -2.93 12.64
C ILE A 85 -2.86 -1.85 12.38
N LEU A 86 -4.08 -2.00 12.90
CA LEU A 86 -5.15 -0.99 12.75
C LEU A 86 -4.76 0.37 13.37
N THR A 87 -4.08 0.35 14.51
CA THR A 87 -3.58 1.57 15.17
C THR A 87 -2.53 2.27 14.33
N GLU A 88 -1.58 1.53 13.75
CA GLU A 88 -0.57 2.09 12.84
C GLU A 88 -1.20 2.66 11.56
N ILE A 89 -2.14 1.95 10.95
CA ILE A 89 -2.92 2.45 9.80
C ILE A 89 -3.63 3.75 10.18
N ASP A 90 -4.29 3.81 11.34
CA ASP A 90 -4.99 5.01 11.79
C ASP A 90 -4.04 6.22 11.90
N ASN A 91 -2.86 6.01 12.51
CA ASN A 91 -1.83 7.03 12.66
C ASN A 91 -1.32 7.53 11.30
N ILE A 92 -1.07 6.61 10.36
CA ILE A 92 -0.66 6.94 8.99
C ILE A 92 -1.73 7.80 8.30
N LEU A 93 -3.01 7.42 8.42
CA LEU A 93 -4.10 8.13 7.77
C LEU A 93 -4.35 9.52 8.37
N VAL A 94 -4.20 9.69 9.69
CA VAL A 94 -4.25 11.02 10.34
C VAL A 94 -3.19 11.95 9.75
N GLN A 95 -1.95 11.48 9.63
CA GLN A 95 -0.83 12.27 9.10
C GLN A 95 -1.00 12.54 7.61
N GLY A 96 -1.25 11.49 6.82
CA GLY A 96 -1.37 11.59 5.37
C GLY A 96 -2.52 12.50 4.94
N ARG A 97 -3.66 12.48 5.64
CA ARG A 97 -4.80 13.38 5.34
C ARG A 97 -4.44 14.86 5.40
N ARG A 98 -3.52 15.23 6.29
CA ARG A 98 -3.12 16.63 6.53
C ARG A 98 -1.99 17.07 5.61
N ASP A 99 -0.99 16.22 5.47
CA ASP A 99 0.31 16.66 4.98
C ASP A 99 0.70 16.02 3.62
N ALA A 100 0.04 14.95 3.19
CA ALA A 100 0.31 14.38 1.87
C ALA A 100 -0.26 15.25 0.75
N GLN A 101 0.40 15.21 -0.41
CA GLN A 101 -0.09 15.86 -1.63
C GLN A 101 -1.18 15.03 -2.31
N VAL A 102 -1.04 13.71 -2.24
CA VAL A 102 -1.98 12.71 -2.77
C VAL A 102 -2.00 11.52 -1.82
N ILE A 103 -3.18 10.96 -1.54
CA ILE A 103 -3.34 9.60 -1.04
C ILE A 103 -4.02 8.78 -2.12
N ALA A 104 -3.40 7.69 -2.53
CA ALA A 104 -3.94 6.74 -3.48
C ALA A 104 -4.27 5.41 -2.78
N TRP A 105 -5.39 4.80 -3.15
CA TRP A 105 -5.78 3.48 -2.66
C TRP A 105 -6.59 2.80 -3.76
N HIS A 106 -6.27 1.56 -4.11
CA HIS A 106 -7.10 0.80 -5.04
C HIS A 106 -8.32 0.23 -4.31
N GLY A 107 -9.54 0.66 -4.66
CA GLY A 107 -10.75 0.18 -4.00
C GLY A 107 -10.84 0.57 -2.53
N GLY A 108 -10.14 1.63 -2.11
CA GLY A 108 -9.96 1.96 -0.69
C GLY A 108 -11.25 2.21 0.10
N GLY A 109 -12.38 2.45 -0.58
CA GLY A 109 -13.68 2.53 0.07
C GLY A 109 -14.09 1.23 0.78
N ASP A 110 -13.79 0.07 0.19
CA ASP A 110 -14.09 -1.24 0.76
C ASP A 110 -13.18 -1.54 1.95
N ASP A 111 -11.87 -1.28 1.82
CA ASP A 111 -10.92 -1.43 2.92
C ASP A 111 -11.26 -0.52 4.10
N LEU A 112 -11.60 0.74 3.85
CA LEU A 112 -12.04 1.68 4.88
C LEU A 112 -13.36 1.26 5.53
N HIS A 113 -14.26 0.62 4.79
CA HIS A 113 -15.48 0.06 5.34
C HIS A 113 -15.18 -1.07 6.33
N VAL A 114 -14.30 -2.01 5.95
CA VAL A 114 -13.88 -3.13 6.80
C VAL A 114 -13.11 -2.64 8.04
N LEU A 115 -12.15 -1.73 7.88
CA LEU A 115 -11.37 -1.15 8.98
C LEU A 115 -12.25 -0.46 10.06
N ARG A 116 -13.41 0.07 9.67
CA ARG A 116 -14.37 0.69 10.60
C ARG A 116 -15.14 -0.33 11.42
N GLN A 117 -15.23 -1.58 10.95
CA GLN A 117 -15.97 -2.66 11.58
C GLN A 117 -15.10 -3.53 12.49
N LEU A 118 -13.77 -3.49 12.31
CA LEU A 118 -12.86 -4.29 13.12
C LEU A 118 -13.08 -4.06 14.63
N PRO A 119 -13.09 -5.14 15.43
CA PRO A 119 -13.19 -5.06 16.88
C PRO A 119 -12.12 -4.15 17.49
N ARG A 120 -12.46 -3.52 18.61
CA ARG A 120 -11.54 -2.66 19.37
C ARG A 120 -11.66 -2.97 20.86
N PRO A 121 -10.59 -2.74 21.64
CA PRO A 121 -10.69 -2.80 23.08
C PRO A 121 -11.80 -1.90 23.60
N GLU A 122 -12.46 -2.37 24.65
CA GLU A 122 -13.45 -1.58 25.35
C GLU A 122 -12.83 -0.26 25.86
N GLY A 123 -13.46 0.86 25.52
CA GLY A 123 -12.99 2.20 25.88
C GLY A 123 -11.91 2.80 24.95
N ALA A 124 -11.45 2.08 23.92
CA ALA A 124 -10.56 2.64 22.92
C ALA A 124 -11.25 3.77 22.12
N ALA A 125 -10.49 4.82 21.80
CA ALA A 125 -10.99 5.88 20.94
C ALA A 125 -11.31 5.32 19.54
N ARG A 126 -12.33 5.89 18.88
CA ARG A 126 -12.59 5.61 17.47
C ARG A 126 -11.34 5.93 16.64
N ALA A 127 -11.02 5.11 15.64
CA ALA A 127 -9.93 5.39 14.69
C ALA A 127 -10.22 6.71 13.98
N ALA A 128 -9.56 7.76 14.42
CA ALA A 128 -9.86 9.11 13.96
C ALA A 128 -9.42 9.27 12.51
N GLY A 129 -8.28 8.70 12.14
CA GLY A 129 -7.74 8.64 10.79
C GLY A 129 -8.63 7.85 9.84
N VAL A 130 -8.95 6.59 10.18
CA VAL A 130 -9.80 5.72 9.34
C VAL A 130 -11.16 6.36 9.12
N ASN A 131 -11.85 6.79 10.18
CA ASN A 131 -13.18 7.39 10.03
C ASN A 131 -13.11 8.68 9.22
N SER A 132 -12.13 9.54 9.50
CA SER A 132 -12.00 10.82 8.83
C SER A 132 -11.61 10.69 7.35
N VAL A 133 -10.79 9.70 7.01
CA VAL A 133 -10.47 9.38 5.61
C VAL A 133 -11.66 8.73 4.94
N ALA A 134 -12.38 7.81 5.58
CA ALA A 134 -13.59 7.19 5.03
C ALA A 134 -14.66 8.22 4.67
N GLU A 135 -14.93 9.19 5.55
CA GLU A 135 -15.85 10.31 5.28
C GLU A 135 -15.39 11.14 4.08
N ALA A 136 -14.09 11.47 4.01
CA ALA A 136 -13.54 12.23 2.89
C ALA A 136 -13.45 11.42 1.58
N TRP A 137 -13.40 10.09 1.66
CA TRP A 137 -13.30 9.19 0.51
C TRP A 137 -14.61 9.13 -0.28
N THR A 138 -15.75 9.21 0.41
CA THR A 138 -17.08 9.26 -0.20
C THR A 138 -17.25 10.46 -1.12
N ASP A 139 -16.78 11.63 -0.68
CA ASP A 139 -16.87 12.90 -1.44
C ASP A 139 -15.56 13.23 -2.17
N ARG A 140 -14.71 12.24 -2.48
CA ARG A 140 -13.35 12.46 -3.01
C ARG A 140 -13.29 13.24 -4.33
N SER A 141 -14.37 13.25 -5.11
CA SER A 141 -14.47 14.00 -6.36
C SER A 141 -14.55 15.52 -6.13
N VAL A 142 -14.90 15.96 -4.92
CA VAL A 142 -15.02 17.36 -4.54
C VAL A 142 -13.76 17.79 -3.78
N ARG A 143 -12.90 18.57 -4.44
CA ARG A 143 -11.68 19.07 -3.81
C ARG A 143 -11.98 20.19 -2.81
N ALA A 144 -12.08 19.86 -1.53
CA ALA A 144 -12.12 20.86 -0.46
C ALA A 144 -10.74 21.52 -0.25
N ARG A 145 -10.73 22.80 0.14
CA ARG A 145 -9.50 23.55 0.42
C ARG A 145 -8.82 23.00 1.68
N GLY A 146 -7.54 22.63 1.59
CA GLY A 146 -6.75 22.16 2.74
C GLY A 146 -6.88 20.67 3.05
N ILE A 147 -7.49 19.88 2.15
CA ILE A 147 -7.53 18.42 2.24
C ILE A 147 -6.65 17.83 1.13
N VAL A 148 -5.95 16.75 1.45
CA VAL A 148 -5.21 15.93 0.48
C VAL A 148 -6.10 15.54 -0.72
N ARG A 149 -5.50 15.35 -1.91
CA ARG A 149 -6.21 14.74 -3.03
C ARG A 149 -6.29 13.24 -2.82
N PHE A 150 -7.49 12.70 -2.68
CA PHE A 150 -7.71 11.26 -2.68
C PHE A 150 -7.90 10.75 -4.10
N ILE A 151 -7.32 9.59 -4.40
CA ILE A 151 -7.47 8.90 -5.69
C ILE A 151 -7.80 7.44 -5.40
N ASP A 152 -8.96 7.02 -5.86
CA ASP A 152 -9.34 5.62 -5.89
C ASP A 152 -8.95 5.03 -7.24
N THR A 153 -7.85 4.28 -7.29
CA THR A 153 -7.34 3.79 -8.58
C THR A 153 -8.23 2.73 -9.23
N ALA A 154 -9.21 2.16 -8.52
CA ALA A 154 -10.20 1.25 -9.09
C ALA A 154 -11.33 1.96 -9.84
N HIS A 155 -11.56 3.24 -9.53
CA HIS A 155 -12.71 4.02 -10.00
C HIS A 155 -12.34 5.32 -10.72
N ASP A 156 -11.13 5.84 -10.50
CA ASP A 156 -10.66 7.11 -11.05
C ASP A 156 -9.74 6.89 -12.27
N LEU A 157 -9.46 5.64 -12.62
CA LEU A 157 -8.71 5.21 -13.80
C LEU A 157 -9.45 4.10 -14.55
N GLU A 158 -9.46 4.18 -15.87
CA GLU A 158 -9.95 3.11 -16.74
C GLU A 158 -8.84 2.09 -17.05
N PRO A 159 -9.18 0.79 -17.22
CA PRO A 159 -10.47 0.19 -16.95
C PRO A 159 -10.74 0.09 -15.44
N PHE A 160 -12.03 0.20 -15.08
CA PHE A 160 -12.48 -0.07 -13.72
C PHE A 160 -12.38 -1.56 -13.39
N GLY A 161 -12.10 -1.88 -12.12
CA GLY A 161 -12.03 -3.25 -11.62
C GLY A 161 -10.66 -3.59 -11.03
N LEU A 162 -10.18 -4.81 -11.27
CA LEU A 162 -8.97 -5.34 -10.63
C LEU A 162 -7.73 -4.49 -10.94
N ILE A 163 -6.91 -4.28 -9.91
CA ILE A 163 -5.64 -3.54 -10.00
C ILE A 163 -4.73 -4.07 -11.12
N SER A 164 -4.72 -5.38 -11.35
CA SER A 164 -3.90 -6.00 -12.40
C SER A 164 -4.35 -5.62 -13.82
N HIS A 165 -5.64 -5.43 -14.05
CA HIS A 165 -6.18 -4.97 -15.33
C HIS A 165 -5.85 -3.50 -15.55
N THR A 166 -6.09 -2.65 -14.54
CA THR A 166 -5.74 -1.23 -14.61
C THR A 166 -4.23 -1.06 -14.77
N ALA A 167 -3.42 -1.80 -14.02
CA ALA A 167 -1.96 -1.79 -14.15
C ALA A 167 -1.53 -2.10 -15.59
N LYS A 168 -2.03 -3.19 -16.17
CA LYS A 168 -1.69 -3.61 -17.54
C LYS A 168 -2.04 -2.55 -18.58
N GLU A 169 -3.25 -1.98 -18.53
CA GLU A 169 -3.66 -0.93 -19.47
C GLU A 169 -2.75 0.30 -19.39
N HIS A 170 -2.24 0.60 -18.19
CA HIS A 170 -1.37 1.74 -17.97
C HIS A 170 0.12 1.44 -18.17
N GLY A 171 0.49 0.26 -18.70
CA GLY A 171 1.87 -0.12 -19.01
C GLY A 171 2.67 -0.58 -17.79
N LEU A 172 2.00 -1.07 -16.74
CA LEU A 172 2.63 -1.69 -15.57
C LEU A 172 2.50 -3.21 -15.68
N VAL A 173 3.62 -3.91 -15.55
CA VAL A 173 3.64 -5.38 -15.53
C VAL A 173 3.64 -5.82 -14.07
N ALA A 174 2.44 -6.14 -13.58
CA ALA A 174 2.24 -6.71 -12.25
C ALA A 174 2.67 -8.19 -12.22
N LEU A 175 3.04 -8.67 -11.03
CA LEU A 175 3.32 -10.09 -10.81
C LEU A 175 2.02 -10.90 -10.86
N PRO A 176 1.95 -11.99 -11.64
CA PRO A 176 0.75 -12.84 -11.69
C PRO A 176 0.37 -13.43 -10.33
N GLU A 177 1.34 -13.63 -9.43
CA GLU A 177 1.10 -14.10 -8.06
C GLU A 177 0.38 -13.06 -7.20
N PHE A 178 0.55 -11.78 -7.52
CA PHE A 178 0.02 -10.64 -6.75
C PHE A 178 -1.12 -9.93 -7.50
N ALA A 179 -1.90 -10.72 -8.26
CA ALA A 179 -2.96 -10.22 -9.12
C ALA A 179 -4.31 -10.86 -8.79
N GLY A 180 -5.21 -10.07 -8.22
CA GLY A 180 -6.63 -10.40 -8.08
C GLY A 180 -6.89 -11.61 -7.19
N GLY A 181 -7.68 -12.57 -7.67
CA GLY A 181 -8.16 -13.69 -6.83
C GLY A 181 -7.07 -14.62 -6.28
N ARG A 182 -5.88 -14.67 -6.90
CA ARG A 182 -4.74 -15.46 -6.38
C ARG A 182 -4.13 -14.85 -5.13
N GLU A 183 -4.02 -13.52 -5.11
CA GLU A 183 -3.52 -12.78 -3.96
C GLU A 183 -4.45 -12.95 -2.75
N GLN A 184 -5.77 -12.86 -2.97
CA GLN A 184 -6.76 -13.11 -1.92
C GLN A 184 -6.75 -14.56 -1.42
N ALA A 185 -6.63 -15.54 -2.31
CA ALA A 185 -6.54 -16.95 -1.91
C ALA A 185 -5.26 -17.23 -1.10
N ALA A 186 -4.13 -16.62 -1.46
CA ALA A 186 -2.90 -16.72 -0.71
C ALA A 186 -3.01 -16.05 0.67
N ALA A 187 -3.67 -14.90 0.76
CA ALA A 187 -3.94 -14.23 2.04
C ALA A 187 -4.83 -15.10 2.96
N GLN A 188 -5.86 -15.75 2.41
CA GLN A 188 -6.69 -16.68 3.19
C GLN A 188 -5.89 -17.89 3.69
N ALA A 189 -5.08 -18.51 2.84
CA ALA A 189 -4.23 -19.63 3.25
C ALA A 189 -3.24 -19.22 4.36
N ALA A 190 -2.65 -18.03 4.23
CA ALA A 190 -1.79 -17.46 5.27
C ALA A 190 -2.58 -17.19 6.58
N CYS A 191 -3.84 -16.77 6.49
CA CYS A 191 -4.70 -16.58 7.66
C CYS A 191 -4.92 -17.91 8.41
N GLU A 192 -5.24 -18.98 7.67
CA GLU A 192 -5.42 -20.32 8.25
C GLU A 192 -4.13 -20.81 8.92
N GLU A 193 -2.98 -20.57 8.30
CA GLU A 193 -1.66 -20.89 8.85
C GLU A 193 -1.37 -20.11 10.15
N LEU A 194 -1.59 -18.79 10.14
CA LEU A 194 -1.46 -17.92 11.30
C LEU A 194 -2.27 -18.45 12.50
N LEU A 195 -3.52 -18.85 12.25
CA LEU A 195 -4.44 -19.38 13.27
C LEU A 195 -4.01 -20.76 13.80
N LEU A 196 -3.29 -21.56 13.01
CA LEU A 196 -2.82 -22.89 13.39
C LEU A 196 -1.51 -22.90 14.19
N GLY A 197 -0.75 -21.80 14.20
CA GLY A 197 0.48 -21.75 14.98
C GLY A 197 1.49 -20.67 14.60
N GLY A 198 1.08 -19.64 13.85
CA GLY A 198 1.96 -18.60 13.33
C GLY A 198 2.31 -18.79 11.86
N LEU A 199 2.78 -17.71 11.23
CA LEU A 199 3.22 -17.72 9.83
C LEU A 199 4.66 -18.22 9.70
N GLU A 200 4.88 -19.19 8.83
CA GLU A 200 6.18 -19.56 8.32
C GLU A 200 6.84 -18.37 7.62
N ASP A 201 8.17 -18.27 7.74
CA ASP A 201 8.92 -17.14 7.18
C ASP A 201 8.73 -17.00 5.66
N GLY A 202 8.59 -18.12 4.94
CA GLY A 202 8.32 -18.10 3.50
C GLY A 202 6.96 -17.50 3.15
N THR A 203 5.91 -17.83 3.91
CA THR A 203 4.58 -17.26 3.77
C THR A 203 4.60 -15.77 4.11
N ALA A 204 5.26 -15.39 5.21
CA ALA A 204 5.41 -14.00 5.63
C ALA A 204 6.16 -13.15 4.58
N GLU A 205 7.26 -13.66 4.01
CA GLU A 205 7.98 -12.99 2.91
C GLU A 205 7.10 -12.82 1.67
N SER A 206 6.32 -13.84 1.31
CA SER A 206 5.38 -13.76 0.19
C SER A 206 4.29 -12.71 0.42
N MET A 207 3.72 -12.64 1.62
CA MET A 207 2.73 -11.63 1.98
C MET A 207 3.32 -10.23 1.98
N ALA A 208 4.53 -10.04 2.53
CA ALA A 208 5.25 -8.77 2.49
C ALA A 208 5.47 -8.28 1.05
N ALA A 209 5.95 -9.16 0.18
CA ALA A 209 6.19 -8.83 -1.22
C ALA A 209 4.90 -8.49 -1.96
N SER A 210 3.82 -9.25 -1.74
CA SER A 210 2.52 -9.04 -2.38
C SER A 210 1.95 -7.67 -2.02
N VAL A 211 1.78 -7.39 -0.72
CA VAL A 211 1.17 -6.14 -0.26
C VAL A 211 2.03 -4.92 -0.62
N LEU A 212 3.37 -5.06 -0.63
CA LEU A 212 4.25 -4.00 -1.10
C LEU A 212 4.13 -3.74 -2.60
N CYS A 213 4.09 -4.79 -3.42
CA CYS A 213 3.91 -4.65 -4.87
C CYS A 213 2.56 -4.01 -5.20
N SER A 214 1.49 -4.39 -4.49
CA SER A 214 0.15 -3.82 -4.63
C SER A 214 0.11 -2.34 -4.22
N ALA A 215 0.76 -1.97 -3.10
CA ALA A 215 0.89 -0.57 -2.69
C ALA A 215 1.73 0.26 -3.68
N PHE A 216 2.85 -0.29 -4.18
CA PHE A 216 3.69 0.39 -5.15
C PHE A 216 2.98 0.58 -6.50
N THR A 217 2.26 -0.43 -6.97
CA THR A 217 1.40 -0.34 -8.17
C THR A 217 0.34 0.74 -8.01
N THR A 218 -0.35 0.76 -6.86
CA THR A 218 -1.31 1.80 -6.50
C THR A 218 -0.67 3.18 -6.47
N ALA A 219 0.57 3.30 -6.00
CA ALA A 219 1.31 4.57 -5.97
C ALA A 219 1.59 5.11 -7.37
N LEU A 220 2.00 4.24 -8.29
CA LEU A 220 2.26 4.60 -9.69
C LEU A 220 0.98 5.01 -10.41
N LEU A 221 -0.08 4.22 -10.27
CA LEU A 221 -1.40 4.52 -10.84
C LEU A 221 -1.96 5.83 -10.28
N GLY A 222 -1.95 6.00 -8.96
CA GLY A 222 -2.38 7.22 -8.30
C GLY A 222 -1.55 8.43 -8.73
N GLY A 223 -0.23 8.26 -8.87
CA GLY A 223 0.65 9.31 -9.36
C GLY A 223 0.39 9.68 -10.82
N LYS A 224 0.02 8.71 -11.66
CA LYS A 224 -0.38 8.94 -13.06
C LYS A 224 -1.72 9.68 -13.14
N ALA A 225 -2.73 9.22 -12.39
CA ALA A 225 -4.04 9.89 -12.27
C ALA A 225 -3.93 11.33 -11.70
N ALA A 226 -2.93 11.56 -10.84
CA ALA A 226 -2.61 12.88 -10.31
C ALA A 226 -1.83 13.78 -11.28
N GLU A 227 -1.37 13.26 -12.43
CA GLU A 227 -0.44 13.91 -13.36
C GLU A 227 0.89 14.30 -12.67
N ARG A 228 1.37 13.43 -11.80
CA ARG A 228 2.60 13.62 -11.00
C ARG A 228 3.70 12.63 -11.31
N LEU A 229 3.36 11.47 -11.87
CA LEU A 229 4.30 10.45 -12.32
C LEU A 229 4.02 10.08 -13.78
N HIS A 230 5.05 9.70 -14.50
CA HIS A 230 4.99 9.06 -15.81
C HIS A 230 6.12 8.05 -15.94
N TRP A 231 6.00 7.13 -16.89
CA TRP A 231 7.04 6.18 -17.26
C TRP A 231 6.96 5.94 -18.77
N ASP A 232 8.09 5.60 -19.36
CA ASP A 232 8.20 5.32 -20.79
C ASP A 232 8.22 3.81 -20.99
N GLY A 233 7.30 3.28 -21.80
CA GLY A 233 7.18 1.85 -22.08
C GLY A 233 6.58 1.05 -20.91
N GLU A 234 6.93 -0.23 -20.84
CA GLU A 234 6.50 -1.13 -19.77
C GLU A 234 7.40 -1.00 -18.54
N LEU A 235 6.79 -0.90 -17.36
CA LEU A 235 7.50 -0.90 -16.07
C LEU A 235 7.17 -2.19 -15.31
N ILE A 236 8.18 -3.01 -15.07
CA ILE A 236 8.05 -4.26 -14.31
C ILE A 236 8.06 -3.93 -12.82
N ILE A 237 6.93 -4.15 -12.16
CA ILE A 237 6.72 -3.81 -10.75
C ILE A 237 7.72 -4.53 -9.85
N ARG A 238 7.92 -5.83 -10.11
CA ARG A 238 8.89 -6.65 -9.37
C ARG A 238 10.28 -6.04 -9.37
N ASP A 239 10.78 -5.68 -10.54
CA ASP A 239 12.15 -5.19 -10.71
C ASP A 239 12.33 -3.84 -10.01
N ALA A 240 11.32 -2.96 -10.12
CA ALA A 240 11.32 -1.67 -9.43
C ALA A 240 11.28 -1.82 -7.90
N VAL A 241 10.47 -2.75 -7.37
CA VAL A 241 10.41 -3.03 -5.93
C VAL A 241 11.70 -3.68 -5.45
N ALA A 242 12.22 -4.68 -6.17
CA ALA A 242 13.48 -5.35 -5.85
C ALA A 242 14.66 -4.38 -5.85
N ALA A 243 14.67 -3.35 -6.70
CA ALA A 243 15.72 -2.33 -6.68
C ALA A 243 15.79 -1.53 -5.37
N VAL A 244 14.70 -1.47 -4.59
CA VAL A 244 14.59 -0.65 -3.37
C VAL A 244 14.44 -1.49 -2.10
N ALA A 245 13.80 -2.65 -2.18
CA ALA A 245 13.35 -3.45 -1.05
C ALA A 245 13.69 -4.95 -1.23
N TRP A 246 14.82 -5.27 -1.87
CA TRP A 246 15.24 -6.67 -2.10
C TRP A 246 15.37 -7.49 -0.81
N ASP A 247 15.63 -6.83 0.32
CA ASP A 247 15.94 -7.43 1.61
C ASP A 247 14.71 -7.92 2.38
N ILE A 248 13.51 -7.43 2.06
CA ILE A 248 12.29 -7.75 2.85
C ILE A 248 11.68 -9.11 2.51
N ALA A 249 11.97 -9.62 1.32
CA ALA A 249 11.50 -10.92 0.85
C ALA A 249 12.55 -11.54 -0.10
N PRO A 250 13.73 -11.91 0.42
CA PRO A 250 14.82 -12.42 -0.40
C PRO A 250 14.41 -13.65 -1.22
N SER A 251 13.56 -14.53 -0.66
CA SER A 251 13.09 -15.72 -1.37
C SER A 251 12.16 -15.40 -2.55
N VAL A 252 11.58 -14.20 -2.60
CA VAL A 252 10.71 -13.73 -3.69
C VAL A 252 11.50 -12.91 -4.70
N PHE A 253 12.30 -11.96 -4.23
CA PHE A 253 13.02 -11.02 -5.12
C PHE A 253 14.29 -11.60 -5.72
N ASN A 254 14.94 -12.58 -5.08
CA ASN A 254 16.15 -13.23 -5.62
C ASN A 254 15.88 -14.44 -6.51
N ARG A 255 14.61 -14.86 -6.68
CA ARG A 255 14.27 -15.92 -7.64
C ARG A 255 14.66 -15.46 -9.04
N THR A 256 15.67 -16.08 -9.63
CA THR A 256 15.91 -15.94 -11.08
C THR A 256 14.64 -16.38 -11.78
N PRO A 257 14.08 -15.62 -12.74
CA PRO A 257 12.90 -16.09 -13.47
C PRO A 257 13.24 -17.45 -14.06
N GLU A 258 12.56 -18.50 -13.58
CA GLU A 258 12.66 -19.81 -14.21
C GLU A 258 12.28 -19.59 -15.67
N ALA A 259 13.20 -19.92 -16.57
CA ALA A 259 12.98 -19.85 -18.00
C ALA A 259 11.71 -20.66 -18.29
N SER A 260 10.58 -19.97 -18.45
CA SER A 260 9.30 -20.59 -18.74
C SER A 260 9.49 -21.32 -20.06
N SER A 261 9.50 -22.64 -19.98
CA SER A 261 9.60 -23.53 -21.12
C SER A 261 8.54 -23.15 -22.15
N ARG A 262 9.01 -22.90 -23.37
CA ARG A 262 8.22 -22.64 -24.58
C ARG A 262 7.18 -23.71 -24.86
#